data_AF-A0A662TZV3-F1
#
_entry.id   AF-A0A662TZV3-F1
#
_cell.length_a   1.000
_cell.length_b   1.000
_cell.length_c   1.000
_cell.angle_alpha   90.00
_cell.angle_beta   90.00
_cell.angle_gamma   90.00
#
_symmetry.space_group_name_H-M   'P 1'
#
loop_
_entity.id
_entity.type
_entity.pdbx_description
1 polymer ?
#
loop_
_entity_poly.entity_id
_entity_poly.type
_entity_poly.pdbx_seq_one_letter_code
_entity_poly.pdbx_strand_id
1 'polypeptide(L)' 'MDKLNLEIKVEKLISKGAEANIYLGTFLGYKAIFKKRVPKPYRKPEFDLNLRVRRTINEAKMLYIARKEGIPVPT' A
#
# COMPACT_ATOMS: atom_id res chain seq x y z
N MET A 1 -28.86 10.17 -9.64
CA MET A 1 -27.94 9.04 -9.38
C MET A 1 -26.54 9.56 -9.60
N ASP A 2 -25.84 9.87 -8.52
CA ASP A 2 -24.46 10.35 -8.60
C ASP A 2 -23.62 9.30 -9.31
N LYS A 3 -22.91 9.72 -10.36
CA LYS A 3 -21.95 8.86 -11.06
C LYS A 3 -20.95 8.37 -10.02
N LEU A 4 -20.93 7.05 -9.77
CA LEU A 4 -19.94 6.43 -8.91
C LEU A 4 -18.57 6.73 -9.52
N ASN A 5 -17.84 7.68 -8.93
CA ASN A 5 -16.55 8.08 -9.46
C ASN A 5 -15.53 6.99 -9.11
N LEU A 6 -15.31 6.06 -10.04
CA LEU A 6 -14.43 4.89 -9.89
C LEU A 6 -12.95 5.22 -10.12
N GLU A 7 -12.57 6.50 -10.09
CA GLU A 7 -11.21 6.94 -10.33
C GLU A 7 -10.24 6.39 -9.26
N ILE A 8 -9.10 5.89 -9.73
CA ILE A 8 -7.94 5.55 -8.90
C ILE A 8 -6.86 6.58 -9.17
N LYS A 9 -6.55 7.40 -8.16
CA LYS A 9 -5.61 8.52 -8.29
C LYS A 9 -4.69 8.57 -7.08
N VAL A 10 -3.39 8.65 -7.33
CA VAL A 10 -2.37 8.90 -6.29
C VAL A 10 -1.99 10.37 -6.33
N GLU A 11 -2.19 11.11 -5.25
CA GLU A 11 -2.16 12.57 -5.30
C GLU A 11 -0.96 13.17 -4.55
N LYS A 12 -0.75 12.78 -3.29
CA LYS A 12 0.21 13.47 -2.42
C LYS A 12 1.05 12.49 -1.62
N LEU A 13 2.37 12.64 -1.67
CA LEU A 13 3.26 11.98 -0.71
C LEU A 13 3.06 12.61 0.67
N ILE A 14 2.68 11.80 1.66
CA ILE A 14 2.45 12.28 3.03
C ILE A 14 3.54 11.83 4.00
N SER A 15 4.26 10.75 3.70
CA SER A 15 5.38 10.29 4.51
C SER A 15 6.39 9.49 3.69
N LYS A 16 7.68 9.70 3.97
CA LYS A 16 8.79 8.89 3.43
C LYS A 16 9.41 8.10 4.58
N GLY A 17 9.44 6.78 4.44
CA GLY A 17 10.07 5.88 5.40
C GLY A 17 11.28 5.16 4.83
N ALA A 18 12.02 4.49 5.71
CA ALA A 18 13.15 3.65 5.31
C ALA A 18 12.73 2.51 4.39
N GLU A 19 11.50 1.99 4.51
CA GLU A 19 11.05 0.83 3.75
C GLU A 19 10.05 1.17 2.63
N ALA A 20 9.17 2.13 2.87
CA ALA A 20 8.12 2.51 1.93
C ALA A 20 7.78 4.00 2.04
N ASN A 21 7.27 4.54 0.94
CA ASN A 21 6.64 5.84 0.87
C ASN A 21 5.12 5.68 0.98
N ILE A 22 4.48 6.59 1.71
CA ILE A 22 3.04 6.63 1.93
C ILE A 22 2.47 7.81 1.17
N TYR A 23 1.52 7.53 0.28
CA TYR A 23 0.82 8.53 -0.50
C TYR A 23 -0.66 8.54 -0.12
N LEU A 24 -1.25 9.71 -0.10
CA LEU A 24 -2.69 9.93 -0.04
C LEU A 24 -3.24 10.03 -1.47
N GLY A 25 -4.43 9.48 -1.68
CA GLY A 25 -5.17 9.65 -2.92
C GLY A 25 -6.60 9.11 -2.83
N THR A 26 -7.15 8.76 -3.98
CA THR A 26 -8.51 8.27 -4.14
C THR A 26 -8.48 6.88 -4.76
N PHE A 27 -9.24 5.95 -4.21
CA PHE A 27 -9.45 4.60 -4.74
C PHE A 27 -10.94 4.34 -4.82
N LEU A 28 -11.48 4.25 -6.04
CA LEU A 28 -12.90 3.98 -6.28
C LEU A 28 -13.84 4.95 -5.52
N GLY A 29 -13.47 6.23 -5.50
CA GLY A 29 -14.21 7.28 -4.79
C GLY A 29 -13.93 7.37 -3.29
N TYR A 30 -13.14 6.45 -2.72
CA TYR A 30 -12.75 6.48 -1.31
C TYR A 30 -11.39 7.15 -1.13
N LYS A 31 -11.26 7.96 -0.07
CA LYS A 31 -9.96 8.46 0.38
C LYS A 31 -9.12 7.26 0.85
N ALA A 32 -7.97 7.05 0.22
CA ALA A 32 -7.16 5.85 0.41
C ALA A 32 -5.67 6.19 0.59
N ILE A 33 -4.97 5.23 1.21
CA ILE A 33 -3.52 5.26 1.37
C ILE A 33 -2.88 4.29 0.38
N PHE A 34 -1.92 4.80 -0.39
CA PHE A 34 -1.07 4.02 -1.29
C PHE A 34 0.32 3.87 -0.68
N LYS A 35 0.67 2.65 -0.29
CA LYS A 35 1.99 2.33 0.29
C LYS A 35 2.90 1.71 -0.77
N LYS A 36 3.96 2.42 -1.15
CA LYS A 36 4.92 1.98 -2.19
C LYS A 36 6.28 1.67 -1.60
N ARG A 37 6.70 0.40 -1.68
CA ARG A 37 8.04 -0.05 -1.28
C ARG A 37 9.08 0.35 -2.33
N VAL A 38 10.05 1.16 -1.93
CA VAL A 38 11.09 1.70 -2.82
C VAL A 38 12.27 0.73 -2.95
N PRO A 39 12.91 0.62 -4.13
CA PRO A 39 14.10 -0.20 -4.30
C PRO A 39 15.22 0.22 -3.37
N LYS A 40 16.03 -0.74 -2.93
CA LYS A 40 17.25 -0.50 -2.13
C LYS A 40 18.49 -0.75 -2.97
N PRO A 41 19.23 0.30 -3.40
CA PRO A 41 20.36 0.17 -4.31
C PRO A 41 21.49 -0.73 -3.81
N TYR A 42 21.63 -0.85 -2.48
CA TYR A 42 22.64 -1.70 -1.85
C TYR A 42 22.33 -3.20 -1.96
N ARG A 43 21.15 -3.60 -2.46
CA ARG A 43 20.75 -5.01 -2.61
C ARG A 43 20.84 -5.45 -4.06
N LYS A 44 21.11 -6.73 -4.29
CA LYS A 44 20.97 -7.34 -5.62
C LYS A 44 19.53 -7.11 -6.14
N PRO A 45 19.34 -6.63 -7.39
CA PRO A 45 18.02 -6.22 -7.89
C PRO A 45 16.94 -7.32 -7.81
N GLU A 46 17.30 -8.55 -8.17
CA GLU A 46 16.39 -9.71 -8.10
C GLU A 46 15.96 -10.02 -6.67
N PHE A 47 16.90 -9.98 -5.72
CA PHE A 47 16.60 -10.20 -4.32
C PHE A 47 15.70 -9.09 -3.76
N ASP A 48 15.99 -7.82 -4.07
CA ASP A 48 15.18 -6.69 -3.59
C ASP A 48 13.76 -6.74 -4.15
N LEU A 49 13.60 -7.07 -5.44
CA LEU A 49 12.28 -7.24 -6.06
C LEU A 49 11.49 -8.35 -5.36
N ASN A 50 12.08 -9.55 -5.23
CA ASN A 50 11.45 -10.68 -4.56
C ASN A 50 11.06 -10.35 -3.11
N LEU A 51 11.96 -9.69 -2.37
CA LEU A 51 11.71 -9.28 -0.99
C LEU A 51 10.56 -8.28 -0.90
N ARG A 52 10.52 -7.26 -1.76
CA ARG A 52 9.45 -6.25 -1.76
C ARG A 52 8.10 -6.88 -2.10
N VAL A 53 8.04 -7.73 -3.12
CA VAL A 53 6.80 -8.45 -3.52
C VAL A 53 6.30 -9.32 -2.37
N ARG A 54 7.15 -10.17 -1.80
CA ARG A 54 6.77 -11.06 -0.69
C ARG A 54 6.30 -10.28 0.53
N ARG A 55 6.97 -9.19 0.89
CA ARG A 55 6.55 -8.34 2.03
C ARG A 55 5.20 -7.65 1.77
N THR A 56 4.94 -7.16 0.57
CA THR A 56 3.63 -6.57 0.21
C THR A 56 2.51 -7.59 0.33
N ILE A 57 2.70 -8.80 -0.24
CA ILE A 57 1.70 -9.88 -0.17
C ILE A 57 1.45 -10.28 1.28
N ASN A 58 2.52 -10.47 2.07
CA ASN A 58 2.39 -10.86 3.47
C ASN A 58 1.67 -9.78 4.28
N GLU A 59 1.96 -8.50 4.06
CA GLU A 59 1.28 -7.39 4.73
C GLU A 59 -0.22 -7.39 4.44
N ALA A 60 -0.62 -7.52 3.17
CA ALA A 60 -2.02 -7.61 2.79
C ALA A 60 -2.72 -8.82 3.43
N LYS A 61 -2.07 -9.99 3.45
CA LYS A 61 -2.58 -11.20 4.12
C LYS A 61 -2.77 -10.99 5.61
N MET A 62 -1.79 -10.38 6.28
CA MET A 62 -1.84 -10.13 7.73
C MET A 62 -2.93 -9.13 8.09
N LEU A 63 -3.09 -8.04 7.31
CA LEU A 63 -4.17 -7.08 7.50
C LEU A 63 -5.54 -7.73 7.32
N TYR A 64 -5.70 -8.56 6.29
CA TYR A 64 -6.95 -9.30 6.07
C TYR A 64 -7.28 -10.24 7.23
N ILE A 65 -6.30 -11.04 7.70
CA ILE A 65 -6.49 -11.95 8.83
C ILE A 65 -6.83 -11.18 10.09
N ALA A 66 -6.06 -10.14 10.43
CA ALA A 66 -6.31 -9.32 11.62
C ALA A 66 -7.72 -8.69 11.58
N ARG A 67 -8.15 -8.16 10.44
CA ARG A 67 -9.50 -7.64 10.25
C ARG A 67 -10.57 -8.72 10.48
N LYS A 68 -10.36 -9.92 9.95
CA LYS A 68 -11.29 -11.05 10.09
C LYS A 68 -11.48 -11.46 11.56
N GLU A 69 -10.42 -11.36 12.36
CA GLU A 69 -10.44 -11.61 13.80
C GLU A 69 -10.96 -10.40 14.63
N GLY A 70 -11.51 -9.36 13.98
CA GLY A 70 -12.07 -8.19 14.65
C GLY A 70 -11.03 -7.19 15.16
N ILE A 71 -9.75 -7.33 14.77
CA ILE A 71 -8.69 -6.39 15.17
C ILE A 71 -8.78 -5.13 14.30
N PRO A 72 -8.82 -3.92 14.89
CA PRO A 72 -8.82 -2.68 14.13
C PRO A 72 -7.55 -2.53 13.32
N VAL A 73 -7.69 -2.47 11.99
CA VAL A 73 -6.61 -2.30 11.03
C VAL A 73 -7.01 -1.35 9.91
N PRO A 74 -6.05 -0.75 9.18
CA PRO A 74 -6.35 0.01 7.97
C PRO A 74 -7.19 -0.81 6.98
N THR A 75 -8.24 -0.19 6.43
CA THR A 75 -9.19 -0.81 5.49
C THR A 75 -9.15 -0.12 4.14
#